data_AF-A0A9P0W099-F1
#
_entry.id   AF-A0A9P0W099-F1
#
_cell.length_a   1.000
_cell.length_b   1.000
_cell.length_c   1.000
_cell.angle_alpha   90.00
_cell.angle_beta   90.00
_cell.angle_gamma   90.00
#
_symmetry.space_group_name_H-M   'P 1'
#
loop_
_entity.id
_entity.type
_entity.pdbx_description
1 polymer ?
#
loop_
_entity_poly.entity_id
_entity_poly.type
_entity_poly.pdbx_seq_one_letter_code
_entity_poly.pdbx_strand_id
1 'polypeptide(L)'
;MIFNTVIGTLLLLLNVSIAAAKSPSLFGKIDGFPSEYLDAQKEAQGKPSRVLNGINYQSRIKASLIPIKTNKEFKVFDAPLNRNFEFSFDQLVPGSEYQLLVSSYDFKLNPERFRVIVDDEGVVRAYQELLHKESYNVTSEKVVGSSTTPLSIKVGSVKEYYEVKSGSLWDMVLNSPFGFIFANTMYTIIFGVCCSIMAAPYILSWVAPDFASEFEEVRTGKPVPQQGAPPAEAIGSSGGSSTGSTAGRAIHNARQRK
;
A
#
# COMPACT_ATOMS: atom_id res chain seq x y z
N MET A 1 56.44 15.15 -51.58
CA MET A 1 56.13 16.14 -50.51
C MET A 1 54.62 16.37 -50.31
N ILE A 2 53.82 16.36 -51.38
CA ILE A 2 52.35 16.59 -51.35
C ILE A 2 51.57 15.48 -50.61
N PHE A 3 52.03 14.23 -50.66
CA PHE A 3 51.33 13.08 -50.06
C PHE A 3 51.28 13.13 -48.52
N ASN A 4 52.34 13.61 -47.87
CA ASN A 4 52.39 13.74 -46.41
C ASN A 4 51.49 14.88 -45.90
N THR A 5 51.32 15.94 -46.70
CA THR A 5 50.47 17.08 -46.36
C THR A 5 49.00 16.69 -46.40
N VAL A 6 48.59 15.92 -47.42
CA VAL A 6 47.21 15.45 -47.59
C VAL A 6 46.81 14.46 -46.48
N ILE A 7 47.68 13.50 -46.16
CA ILE A 7 47.45 12.54 -45.06
C ILE A 7 47.38 13.26 -43.70
N GLY A 8 48.24 14.26 -43.48
CA GLY A 8 48.22 15.08 -42.27
C GLY A 8 46.91 15.85 -42.10
N THR A 9 46.41 16.52 -43.15
CA THR A 9 45.11 17.21 -43.12
C THR A 9 43.94 16.24 -42.96
N LEU A 10 44.01 15.05 -43.56
CA LEU A 10 42.95 14.04 -43.44
C LEU A 10 42.86 13.48 -42.02
N LEU A 11 43.99 13.19 -41.37
CA LEU A 11 44.06 12.77 -39.96
C LEU A 11 43.56 13.87 -39.00
N LEU A 12 43.84 15.14 -39.31
CA LEU A 12 43.41 16.27 -38.51
C LEU A 12 41.88 16.49 -38.63
N LEU A 13 41.33 16.37 -39.85
CA LEU A 13 39.87 16.40 -40.08
C LEU A 13 39.15 15.18 -39.47
N LEU A 14 39.78 13.99 -39.48
CA LEU A 14 39.23 12.79 -38.85
C LEU A 14 39.17 12.93 -37.32
N ASN A 15 40.23 13.47 -36.69
CA ASN A 15 40.26 13.74 -35.25
C ASN A 15 39.28 14.84 -34.83
N VAL A 16 39.11 15.90 -35.64
CA VAL A 16 38.09 16.93 -35.40
C VAL A 16 36.67 16.38 -35.56
N SER A 17 36.46 15.39 -36.43
CA SER A 17 35.16 14.73 -36.63
C SER A 17 34.83 13.70 -35.53
N ILE A 18 35.83 13.04 -34.94
CA ILE A 18 35.64 12.14 -33.78
C ILE A 18 35.45 12.96 -32.49
N ALA A 19 36.04 14.15 -32.43
CA ALA A 19 35.76 15.18 -31.43
C ALA A 19 34.54 16.05 -31.78
N ALA A 20 33.68 15.62 -32.72
CA ALA A 20 32.31 16.10 -32.79
C ALA A 20 31.63 15.68 -31.48
N ALA A 21 31.74 16.60 -30.51
CA ALA A 21 31.48 16.41 -29.10
C ALA A 21 30.15 15.67 -28.91
N LYS A 22 30.23 14.48 -28.31
CA LYS A 22 29.05 13.90 -27.66
C LYS A 22 28.59 14.94 -26.65
N SER A 23 27.51 15.62 -26.97
CA SER A 23 26.94 16.61 -26.08
C SER A 23 26.53 15.89 -24.79
N PRO A 24 26.95 16.36 -23.61
CA PRO A 24 26.61 15.74 -22.34
C PRO A 24 25.10 15.51 -22.24
N SER A 25 24.71 14.34 -21.75
CA SER A 25 23.30 13.93 -21.67
C SER A 25 23.02 13.33 -20.30
N LEU A 26 21.86 13.62 -19.74
CA LEU A 26 21.39 13.08 -18.47
C LEU A 26 20.34 12.01 -18.74
N PHE A 27 20.55 10.81 -18.17
CA PHE A 27 19.59 9.72 -18.21
C PHE A 27 19.05 9.48 -16.80
N GLY A 28 17.73 9.33 -16.67
CA GLY A 28 17.08 9.00 -15.41
C GLY A 28 16.07 7.88 -15.56
N LYS A 29 15.84 7.15 -14.46
CA LYS A 29 14.89 6.05 -14.39
C LYS A 29 14.16 6.07 -13.05
N ILE A 30 12.86 5.86 -13.09
CA ILE A 30 12.06 5.69 -11.88
C ILE A 30 11.83 4.20 -11.64
N ASP A 31 12.19 3.75 -10.44
CA ASP A 31 12.07 2.35 -10.02
C ASP A 31 11.27 2.23 -8.71
N GLY A 32 10.89 1.00 -8.35
CA GLY A 32 10.25 0.70 -7.06
C GLY A 32 8.74 0.90 -7.07
N PHE A 33 8.09 0.91 -8.24
CA PHE A 33 6.64 0.89 -8.33
C PHE A 33 6.07 -0.38 -7.67
N PRO A 34 5.00 -0.29 -6.86
CA PRO A 34 4.35 -1.46 -6.30
C PRO A 34 3.79 -2.35 -7.42
N SER A 35 3.89 -3.67 -7.24
CA SER A 35 3.52 -4.68 -8.25
C SER A 35 2.10 -4.53 -8.76
N GLU A 36 1.17 -4.19 -7.87
CA GLU A 36 -0.26 -4.08 -8.16
C GLU A 36 -0.52 -3.03 -9.24
N TYR A 37 0.26 -1.94 -9.24
CA TYR A 37 0.13 -0.86 -10.21
C TYR A 37 0.70 -1.26 -11.58
N LEU A 38 1.84 -1.94 -11.59
CA LEU A 38 2.45 -2.45 -12.81
C LEU A 38 1.57 -3.51 -13.48
N ASP A 39 0.95 -4.38 -12.68
CA ASP A 39 0.08 -5.45 -13.18
C ASP A 39 -1.25 -4.90 -13.68
N ALA A 40 -1.85 -3.94 -12.97
CA ALA A 40 -3.04 -3.22 -13.46
C ALA A 40 -2.78 -2.51 -14.79
N GLN A 41 -1.58 -1.91 -14.95
CA GLN A 41 -1.19 -1.29 -16.22
C GLN A 41 -1.04 -2.33 -17.34
N LYS A 42 -0.38 -3.47 -17.10
CA LYS A 42 -0.24 -4.54 -18.10
C LYS A 42 -1.59 -5.11 -18.51
N GLU A 43 -2.48 -5.34 -17.55
CA GLU A 43 -3.82 -5.85 -17.81
C GLU A 43 -4.63 -4.86 -18.69
N ALA A 44 -4.53 -3.56 -18.38
CA ALA A 44 -5.17 -2.51 -19.17
C ALA A 44 -4.62 -2.40 -20.60
N GLN A 45 -3.31 -2.64 -20.79
CA GLN A 45 -2.66 -2.62 -22.12
C GLN A 45 -3.00 -3.86 -22.97
N GLY A 46 -3.30 -5.00 -22.34
CA GLY A 46 -3.64 -6.25 -23.04
C GLY A 46 -5.07 -6.32 -23.58
N LYS A 47 -5.93 -5.34 -23.26
CA LYS A 47 -7.33 -5.28 -23.70
C LYS A 47 -7.53 -4.13 -24.69
N PRO A 48 -8.39 -4.28 -25.72
CA PRO A 48 -8.77 -3.16 -26.58
C PRO A 48 -9.57 -2.15 -25.74
N SER A 49 -8.87 -1.20 -25.14
CA SER A 49 -9.45 -0.12 -24.35
C SER A 49 -10.16 0.86 -25.27
N ARG A 50 -11.46 1.11 -25.04
CA ARG A 50 -12.23 2.20 -25.66
C ARG A 50 -11.86 3.58 -25.09
N VAL A 51 -11.08 3.63 -24.00
CA VAL A 51 -10.60 4.86 -23.39
C VAL A 51 -9.26 5.23 -24.03
N LEU A 52 -9.24 6.31 -24.82
CA LEU A 52 -7.99 6.99 -25.16
C LEU A 52 -7.36 7.45 -23.83
N ASN A 53 -6.17 6.92 -23.50
CA ASN A 53 -5.48 7.07 -22.22
C ASN A 53 -6.06 6.24 -21.06
N GLY A 54 -5.97 4.91 -21.16
CA GLY A 54 -6.16 4.00 -20.01
C GLY A 54 -5.15 4.24 -18.87
N ILE A 55 -4.83 3.21 -18.08
CA ILE A 55 -3.85 3.31 -16.98
C ILE A 55 -2.45 3.62 -17.56
N ASN A 56 -2.10 4.91 -17.62
CA ASN A 56 -0.83 5.44 -18.14
C ASN A 56 -0.15 6.30 -17.07
N TYR A 57 0.49 5.64 -16.09
CA TYR A 57 1.20 6.32 -15.01
C TYR A 57 2.35 7.19 -15.51
N GLN A 58 3.00 6.83 -16.62
CA GLN A 58 4.11 7.57 -17.23
C GLN A 58 3.69 9.01 -17.58
N SER A 59 2.47 9.18 -18.13
CA SER A 59 1.94 10.51 -18.48
C SER A 59 1.63 11.40 -17.27
N ARG A 60 1.55 10.82 -16.08
CA ARG A 60 1.26 11.51 -14.81
C ARG A 60 2.53 11.79 -14.00
N ILE A 61 3.69 11.57 -14.61
CA ILE A 61 4.99 11.89 -14.06
C ILE A 61 5.64 12.92 -14.97
N LYS A 62 6.13 14.00 -14.38
CA LYS A 62 6.80 15.09 -15.08
C LYS A 62 8.24 15.19 -14.59
N ALA A 63 9.18 15.03 -15.50
CA ALA A 63 10.59 15.35 -15.29
C ALA A 63 10.91 16.69 -15.96
N SER A 64 11.34 17.66 -15.17
CA SER A 64 11.70 19.01 -15.62
C SER A 64 13.12 19.36 -15.23
N LEU A 65 13.90 19.90 -16.15
CA LEU A 65 15.25 20.39 -15.94
C LEU A 65 15.26 21.92 -16.05
N ILE A 66 15.67 22.57 -14.97
CA ILE A 66 15.58 24.02 -14.80
C ILE A 66 17.01 24.58 -14.68
N PRO A 67 17.46 25.47 -15.58
CA PRO A 67 18.77 26.09 -15.46
C PRO A 67 18.81 27.05 -14.25
N ILE A 68 19.88 26.98 -13.45
CA ILE A 68 19.97 27.75 -12.19
C ILE A 68 20.76 29.04 -12.38
N LYS A 69 21.83 28.97 -13.18
CA LYS A 69 22.62 30.13 -13.57
C LYS A 69 22.72 30.12 -15.08
N THR A 70 22.01 31.05 -15.73
CA THR A 70 22.15 31.22 -17.17
C THR A 70 22.20 32.68 -17.53
N ASN A 71 23.16 33.06 -18.38
CA ASN A 71 23.26 34.39 -18.98
C ASN A 71 22.39 34.53 -20.23
N LYS A 72 21.60 33.49 -20.55
CA LYS A 72 20.70 33.37 -21.70
C LYS A 72 19.23 33.42 -21.24
N GLU A 73 18.32 33.20 -22.18
CA GLU A 73 16.89 33.08 -21.91
C GLU A 73 16.60 31.92 -20.96
N PHE A 74 15.84 32.19 -19.89
CA PHE A 74 15.42 31.16 -18.93
C PHE A 74 14.38 30.25 -19.59
N LYS A 75 14.79 29.01 -19.89
CA LYS A 75 13.92 27.98 -20.49
C LYS A 75 13.96 26.72 -19.65
N VAL A 76 12.77 26.25 -19.26
CA VAL A 76 12.59 24.94 -18.62
C VAL A 76 12.53 23.87 -19.69
N PHE A 77 13.26 22.79 -19.50
CA PHE A 77 13.24 21.63 -20.39
C PHE A 77 12.39 20.54 -19.74
N ASP A 78 11.40 20.04 -20.45
CA ASP A 78 10.55 18.95 -19.98
C ASP A 78 10.87 17.68 -20.79
N ALA A 79 11.00 16.54 -20.10
CA ALA A 79 11.23 15.25 -20.73
C ALA A 79 10.08 14.29 -20.39
N PRO A 80 9.39 13.73 -21.41
CA PRO A 80 8.39 12.70 -21.18
C PRO A 80 9.06 11.39 -20.78
N LEU A 81 8.36 10.59 -19.98
CA LEU A 81 8.81 9.25 -19.62
C LEU A 81 8.40 8.22 -20.68
N ASN A 82 9.30 7.30 -20.98
CA ASN A 82 9.02 6.14 -21.83
C ASN A 82 8.23 5.07 -21.05
N ARG A 83 7.86 3.97 -21.73
CA ARG A 83 7.12 2.85 -21.12
C ARG A 83 7.83 2.19 -19.93
N ASN A 84 9.16 2.28 -19.88
CA ASN A 84 10.00 1.75 -18.81
C ASN A 84 10.24 2.75 -17.67
N PHE A 85 9.52 3.87 -17.67
CA PHE A 85 9.68 4.98 -16.72
C PHE A 85 11.08 5.63 -16.76
N GLU A 86 11.67 5.67 -17.95
CA GLU A 86 12.96 6.31 -18.21
C GLU A 86 12.75 7.65 -18.92
N PHE A 87 13.63 8.61 -18.65
CA PHE A 87 13.66 9.93 -19.28
C PHE A 87 15.10 10.33 -19.60
N SER A 88 15.27 11.19 -20.60
CA SER A 88 16.57 11.73 -20.97
C SER A 88 16.50 13.22 -21.29
N PHE A 89 17.58 13.92 -20.97
CA PHE A 89 17.84 15.28 -21.41
C PHE A 89 19.14 15.27 -22.20
N ASP A 90 19.04 15.59 -23.48
CA ASP A 90 20.19 15.64 -24.38
C ASP A 90 20.72 17.08 -24.46
N GLN A 91 21.95 17.22 -24.97
CA GLN A 91 22.55 18.52 -25.28
C GLN A 91 22.73 19.46 -24.09
N LEU A 92 23.15 18.92 -22.93
CA LEU A 92 23.50 19.73 -21.78
C LEU A 92 24.79 20.51 -22.03
N VAL A 93 24.83 21.74 -21.56
CA VAL A 93 25.98 22.64 -21.77
C VAL A 93 27.08 22.32 -20.73
N PRO A 94 28.34 22.09 -21.14
CA PRO A 94 29.47 21.97 -20.19
C PRO A 94 29.63 23.23 -19.33
N GLY A 95 30.08 23.06 -18.09
CA GLY A 95 30.27 24.15 -17.13
C GLY A 95 28.98 24.79 -16.60
N SER A 96 27.84 24.10 -16.73
CA SER A 96 26.53 24.63 -16.32
C SER A 96 25.83 23.81 -15.24
N GLU A 97 24.92 24.47 -14.54
CA GLU A 97 24.20 23.91 -13.40
C GLU A 97 22.68 23.96 -13.63
N TYR A 98 22.03 22.83 -13.33
CA TYR A 98 20.60 22.65 -13.48
C TYR A 98 19.99 22.07 -12.20
N GLN A 99 18.69 22.30 -12.03
CA GLN A 99 17.84 21.64 -11.06
C GLN A 99 16.93 20.67 -11.81
N LEU A 100 17.08 19.38 -11.52
CA LEU A 100 16.13 18.36 -11.97
C LEU A 100 15.02 18.24 -10.92
N LEU A 101 13.79 18.45 -11.36
CA LEU A 101 12.58 18.24 -10.58
C LEU A 101 11.77 17.12 -11.22
N VAL A 102 11.56 16.03 -10.49
CA VAL A 102 10.71 14.92 -10.92
C VAL A 102 9.51 14.87 -9.99
N SER A 103 8.34 15.08 -10.57
CA SER A 103 7.07 15.12 -9.85
C SER A 103 6.12 14.08 -10.40
N SER A 104 5.28 13.51 -9.55
CA SER A 104 4.26 12.52 -9.91
C SER A 104 2.94 12.91 -9.28
N TYR A 105 1.82 12.69 -9.98
CA TYR A 105 0.50 12.82 -9.38
C TYR A 105 0.15 11.61 -8.51
N ASP A 106 0.51 10.39 -8.90
CA ASP A 106 0.05 9.21 -8.17
C ASP A 106 1.04 8.75 -7.07
N PHE A 107 2.32 9.15 -7.15
CA PHE A 107 3.38 8.61 -6.30
C PHE A 107 4.19 9.70 -5.59
N LYS A 108 4.65 9.40 -4.37
CA LYS A 108 5.70 10.15 -3.68
C LYS A 108 7.05 9.60 -4.12
N LEU A 109 7.90 10.46 -4.69
CA LEU A 109 9.23 10.09 -5.15
C LEU A 109 10.27 10.46 -4.08
N ASN A 110 11.29 9.63 -3.92
CA ASN A 110 12.38 9.86 -2.97
C ASN A 110 13.73 9.51 -3.62
N PRO A 111 14.59 10.51 -3.92
CA PRO A 111 14.36 11.96 -3.89
C PRO A 111 13.53 12.46 -5.09
N GLU A 112 12.84 13.59 -4.94
CA GLU A 112 12.13 14.27 -6.05
C GLU A 112 12.95 15.37 -6.75
N ARG A 113 14.02 15.85 -6.10
CA ARG A 113 14.81 17.00 -6.54
C ARG A 113 16.31 16.70 -6.51
N PHE A 114 16.98 17.09 -7.58
CA PHE A 114 18.42 16.92 -7.73
C PHE A 114 19.07 18.17 -8.29
N ARG A 115 20.27 18.46 -7.81
CA ARG A 115 21.21 19.39 -8.45
C ARG A 115 22.02 18.61 -9.48
N VAL A 116 22.01 19.06 -10.73
CA VAL A 116 22.78 18.47 -11.82
C VAL A 116 23.87 19.45 -12.23
N ILE A 117 25.12 19.02 -12.17
CA ILE A 117 26.30 19.79 -12.54
C ILE A 117 26.95 19.09 -13.72
N VAL A 118 27.18 19.84 -14.80
CA VAL A 118 27.95 19.37 -15.94
C VAL A 118 29.31 20.04 -15.86
N ASP A 119 30.37 19.27 -15.67
CA ASP A 119 31.72 19.83 -15.64
C ASP A 119 32.19 20.27 -17.04
N ASP A 120 33.33 20.95 -17.08
CA ASP A 120 33.92 21.45 -18.34
C ASP A 120 34.39 20.30 -19.26
N GLU A 121 34.62 19.12 -18.70
CA GLU A 121 34.96 17.88 -19.42
C GLU A 121 33.70 17.18 -19.98
N GLY A 122 32.50 17.63 -19.60
CA GLY A 122 31.22 17.10 -20.06
C GLY A 122 30.69 15.92 -19.23
N VAL A 123 31.26 15.64 -18.06
CA VAL A 123 30.74 14.66 -17.11
C VAL A 123 29.56 15.25 -16.35
N VAL A 124 28.46 14.53 -16.35
CA VAL A 124 27.22 14.92 -15.68
C VAL A 124 27.18 14.26 -14.29
N ARG A 125 27.10 15.09 -13.24
CA ARG A 125 27.01 14.67 -11.84
C ARG A 125 25.68 15.15 -11.26
N ALA A 126 24.97 14.25 -10.57
CA ALA A 126 23.73 14.55 -9.88
C ALA A 126 23.91 14.42 -8.36
N TYR A 127 23.35 15.36 -7.62
CA TYR A 127 23.36 15.41 -6.16
C TYR A 127 21.92 15.57 -5.67
N GLN A 128 21.57 14.90 -4.57
CA GLN A 128 20.29 15.10 -3.91
C GLN A 128 20.21 16.51 -3.33
N GLU A 129 19.09 17.18 -3.57
CA GLU A 129 18.81 18.52 -3.05
C GLU A 129 17.55 18.47 -2.18
N LEU A 130 17.60 19.12 -1.02
CA LEU A 130 16.47 19.23 -0.11
C LEU A 130 15.72 20.53 -0.36
N LEU A 131 14.40 20.49 -0.21
CA LEU A 131 13.58 21.70 -0.25
C LEU A 131 14.01 22.66 0.87
N HIS A 132 14.18 23.94 0.56
CA HIS A 132 14.59 25.03 1.48
C HIS A 132 16.06 25.03 1.94
N LYS A 133 16.96 24.31 1.27
CA LYS A 133 18.41 24.49 1.48
C LYS A 133 19.06 24.98 0.18
N GLU A 134 19.91 26.00 0.29
CA GLU A 134 20.75 26.46 -0.84
C GLU A 134 21.94 25.52 -1.12
N SER A 135 22.11 24.48 -0.30
CA SER A 135 23.15 23.47 -0.44
C SER A 135 22.59 22.11 -0.85
N TYR A 136 23.39 21.36 -1.62
CA TYR A 136 23.12 19.99 -2.03
C TYR A 136 23.96 19.00 -1.23
N ASN A 137 23.51 17.75 -1.14
CA ASN A 137 24.21 16.72 -0.41
C ASN A 137 25.37 16.15 -1.23
N VAL A 138 26.59 16.63 -1.00
CA VAL A 138 27.80 16.19 -1.71
C VAL A 138 28.03 14.67 -1.59
N THR A 139 27.67 14.05 -0.46
CA THR A 139 27.83 12.60 -0.27
C THR A 139 26.89 11.73 -1.12
N SER A 140 25.88 12.35 -1.74
CA SER A 140 24.92 11.68 -2.62
C SER A 140 25.28 11.74 -4.09
N GLU A 141 26.53 12.12 -4.40
CA GLU A 141 27.04 12.23 -5.77
C GLU A 141 26.79 10.95 -6.58
N LYS A 142 26.22 11.14 -7.78
CA LYS A 142 26.09 10.09 -8.78
C LYS A 142 26.53 10.63 -10.14
N VAL A 143 27.45 9.93 -10.77
CA VAL A 143 27.85 10.19 -12.16
C VAL A 143 26.80 9.57 -13.08
N VAL A 144 26.13 10.41 -13.88
CA VAL A 144 24.92 10.05 -14.65
C VAL A 144 24.99 10.60 -16.07
N GLY A 145 25.82 9.96 -16.92
CA GLY A 145 26.07 10.40 -18.29
C GLY A 145 25.68 9.40 -19.39
N SER A 146 25.13 8.25 -19.02
CA SER A 146 24.87 7.13 -19.95
C SER A 146 23.61 6.38 -19.57
N SER A 147 22.95 5.77 -20.56
CA SER A 147 21.83 4.84 -20.36
C SER A 147 22.21 3.63 -19.51
N THR A 148 23.51 3.27 -19.45
CA THR A 148 24.02 2.17 -18.62
C THR A 148 24.09 2.52 -17.13
N THR A 149 24.15 3.82 -16.79
CA THR A 149 24.23 4.33 -15.42
C THR A 149 23.23 5.48 -15.24
N PRO A 150 21.92 5.19 -15.32
CA PRO A 150 20.91 6.22 -15.18
C PRO A 150 20.77 6.68 -13.72
N LEU A 151 20.28 7.90 -13.54
CA LEU A 151 19.85 8.40 -12.24
C LEU A 151 18.61 7.62 -11.78
N SER A 152 18.79 6.66 -10.88
CA SER A 152 17.68 5.89 -10.29
C SER A 152 16.98 6.69 -9.19
N ILE A 153 15.69 6.93 -9.40
CA ILE A 153 14.75 7.60 -8.49
C ILE A 153 13.80 6.54 -7.96
N LYS A 154 13.62 6.44 -6.64
CA LYS A 154 12.73 5.43 -6.05
C LYS A 154 11.35 6.00 -5.77
N VAL A 155 10.33 5.21 -6.07
CA VAL A 155 8.98 5.42 -5.56
C VAL A 155 8.99 5.06 -4.06
N GLY A 156 8.58 6.02 -3.22
CA GLY A 156 8.50 5.83 -1.78
C GLY A 156 7.14 5.29 -1.35
N SER A 157 6.06 5.94 -1.78
CA SER A 157 4.69 5.53 -1.45
C SER A 157 3.68 6.08 -2.44
N VAL A 158 2.44 5.60 -2.38
CA VAL A 158 1.32 6.11 -3.17
C VAL A 158 0.80 7.39 -2.52
N LYS A 159 0.42 8.38 -3.33
CA LYS A 159 -0.25 9.59 -2.84
C LYS A 159 -1.72 9.30 -2.57
N GLU A 160 -2.10 9.43 -1.32
CA GLU A 160 -3.49 9.38 -0.88
C GLU A 160 -4.04 10.80 -0.84
N TYR A 161 -5.00 11.09 -1.73
CA TYR A 161 -5.67 12.40 -1.81
C TYR A 161 -6.97 12.45 -1.02
N TYR A 162 -7.56 11.29 -0.77
CA TYR A 162 -8.82 11.17 -0.05
C TYR A 162 -8.52 10.97 1.42
N GLU A 163 -9.02 11.89 2.23
CA GLU A 163 -9.08 11.67 3.67
C GLU A 163 -10.06 10.51 3.91
N VAL A 164 -9.54 9.41 4.44
CA VAL A 164 -10.40 8.40 5.03
C VAL A 164 -11.06 9.06 6.24
N LYS A 165 -12.38 9.23 6.19
CA LYS A 165 -13.15 9.73 7.33
C LYS A 165 -13.03 8.74 8.49
N SER A 166 -12.02 8.93 9.34
CA SER A 166 -11.85 8.27 10.63
C SER A 166 -12.91 8.79 11.62
N GLY A 167 -14.17 8.44 11.34
CA GLY A 167 -15.33 8.91 12.11
C GLY A 167 -16.54 7.98 11.99
N SER A 168 -16.41 6.84 11.31
CA SER A 168 -17.45 5.81 11.37
C SER A 168 -17.43 5.20 12.77
N LEU A 169 -18.61 5.09 13.42
CA LEU A 169 -18.76 4.35 14.68
C LEU A 169 -18.18 2.94 14.57
N TRP A 170 -18.20 2.37 13.36
CA TRP A 170 -17.59 1.07 13.08
C TRP A 170 -16.06 1.09 13.21
N ASP A 171 -15.39 2.13 12.74
CA ASP A 171 -13.93 2.29 12.90
C ASP A 171 -13.55 2.53 14.35
N MET A 172 -14.40 3.22 15.13
CA MET A 172 -14.20 3.37 16.58
C MET A 172 -14.37 2.03 17.30
N VAL A 173 -15.33 1.19 16.90
CA VAL A 173 -15.55 -0.14 17.47
C VAL A 173 -14.42 -1.10 17.10
N LEU A 174 -13.91 -1.05 15.87
CA LEU A 174 -12.80 -1.91 15.43
C LEU A 174 -11.45 -1.51 16.05
N ASN A 175 -11.26 -0.23 16.37
CA ASN A 175 -10.05 0.26 17.06
C ASN A 175 -10.21 0.31 18.59
N SER A 176 -11.36 -0.10 19.13
CA SER A 176 -11.61 -0.22 20.57
C SER A 176 -10.85 -1.43 21.16
N PRO A 177 -10.60 -1.48 22.48
CA PRO A 177 -10.10 -2.68 23.17
C PRO A 177 -10.93 -3.96 22.91
N PHE A 178 -12.18 -3.85 22.46
CA PHE A 178 -13.02 -4.98 22.04
C PHE A 178 -13.04 -5.23 20.52
N GLY A 179 -12.30 -4.44 19.74
CA GLY A 179 -12.31 -4.51 18.28
C GLY A 179 -11.88 -5.86 17.71
N PHE A 180 -11.01 -6.58 18.41
CA PHE A 180 -10.62 -7.95 18.03
C PHE A 180 -11.79 -8.94 18.00
N ILE A 181 -12.84 -8.69 18.79
CA ILE A 181 -14.06 -9.51 18.82
C ILE A 181 -14.89 -9.29 17.56
N PHE A 182 -14.97 -8.04 17.09
CA PHE A 182 -15.74 -7.63 15.91
C PHE A 182 -14.97 -7.79 14.59
N ALA A 183 -13.64 -7.93 14.65
CA ALA A 183 -12.80 -8.21 13.49
C ALA A 183 -12.94 -9.67 12.99
N ASN A 184 -13.44 -10.60 13.82
CA ASN A 184 -13.61 -12.00 13.47
C ASN A 184 -15.04 -12.47 13.72
N THR A 185 -15.68 -12.97 12.66
CA THR A 185 -17.07 -13.42 12.66
C THR A 185 -17.38 -14.45 13.76
N MET A 186 -16.44 -15.34 14.07
CA MET A 186 -16.64 -16.36 15.11
C MET A 186 -16.72 -15.73 16.50
N TYR A 187 -15.80 -14.81 16.82
CA TYR A 187 -15.79 -14.14 18.12
C TYR A 187 -16.97 -13.18 18.28
N THR A 188 -17.41 -12.55 17.20
CA THR A 188 -18.63 -11.71 17.19
C THR A 188 -19.88 -12.52 17.54
N ILE A 189 -20.02 -13.72 16.98
CA ILE A 189 -21.16 -14.61 17.28
C ILE A 189 -21.13 -15.04 18.75
N ILE A 190 -19.97 -15.48 19.24
CA ILE A 190 -19.81 -15.90 20.65
C ILE A 190 -20.15 -14.75 21.59
N PHE A 191 -19.65 -13.55 21.31
CA PHE A 191 -19.96 -12.35 22.08
C PHE A 191 -21.46 -12.04 22.08
N GLY A 192 -22.12 -12.11 20.92
CA GLY A 192 -23.57 -11.92 20.82
C GLY A 192 -24.39 -12.92 21.64
N VAL A 193 -23.99 -14.19 21.65
CA VAL A 193 -24.64 -15.24 22.47
C VAL A 193 -24.45 -14.96 23.95
N CYS A 194 -23.23 -14.61 24.39
CA CYS A 194 -22.94 -14.26 25.78
C CYS A 194 -23.74 -13.03 26.24
N CYS A 195 -23.81 -11.98 25.43
CA CYS A 195 -24.62 -10.80 25.72
C CYS A 195 -26.11 -11.14 25.82
N SER A 196 -26.60 -12.03 24.94
CA SER A 196 -28.01 -12.45 24.95
C SER A 196 -28.35 -13.23 26.22
N ILE A 197 -27.48 -14.11 26.69
CA ILE A 197 -27.68 -14.86 27.95
C ILE A 197 -27.67 -13.92 29.16
N MET A 198 -26.80 -12.90 29.17
CA MET A 198 -26.74 -11.92 30.25
C MET A 198 -27.93 -10.96 30.25
N ALA A 199 -28.43 -10.55 29.07
CA ALA A 199 -29.54 -9.62 28.93
C ALA A 199 -30.92 -10.29 29.03
N ALA A 200 -31.02 -11.59 28.69
CA ALA A 200 -32.25 -12.37 28.75
C ALA A 200 -33.03 -12.21 30.08
N PRO A 201 -32.43 -12.36 31.28
CA PRO A 201 -33.18 -12.23 32.54
C PRO A 201 -33.74 -10.81 32.76
N TYR A 202 -33.04 -9.77 32.30
CA TYR A 202 -33.50 -8.38 32.43
C TYR A 202 -34.63 -8.03 31.47
N ILE A 203 -34.64 -8.65 30.28
CA ILE A 203 -35.72 -8.47 29.31
C ILE A 203 -36.95 -9.28 29.73
N LEU A 204 -36.73 -10.50 30.24
CA LEU A 204 -37.79 -11.38 30.72
C LEU A 204 -38.54 -10.76 31.91
N SER A 205 -37.81 -10.12 32.84
CA SER A 205 -38.42 -9.44 33.99
C SER A 205 -39.27 -8.22 33.62
N TRP A 206 -39.08 -7.65 32.43
CA TRP A 206 -39.84 -6.49 31.97
C TRP A 206 -41.07 -6.86 31.13
N VAL A 207 -41.00 -7.95 30.36
CA VAL A 207 -42.08 -8.39 29.45
C VAL A 207 -43.01 -9.41 30.13
N ALA A 208 -42.49 -10.21 31.05
CA ALA A 208 -43.23 -11.29 31.72
C ALA A 208 -42.72 -11.49 33.17
N PRO A 209 -43.09 -10.61 34.11
CA PRO A 209 -42.56 -10.62 35.48
C PRO A 209 -42.86 -11.92 36.24
N ASP A 210 -43.99 -12.59 35.92
CA ASP A 210 -44.41 -13.83 36.59
C ASP A 210 -43.48 -15.03 36.28
N PHE A 211 -42.88 -15.07 35.09
CA PHE A 211 -41.88 -16.09 34.73
C PHE A 211 -40.48 -15.76 35.25
N ALA A 212 -40.19 -14.49 35.54
CA ALA A 212 -38.93 -14.08 36.13
C ALA A 212 -38.81 -14.52 37.60
N SER A 213 -39.92 -14.51 38.36
CA SER A 213 -39.96 -15.06 39.72
C SER A 213 -39.72 -16.57 39.75
N GLU A 214 -40.32 -17.35 38.84
CA GLU A 214 -40.07 -18.80 38.75
C GLU A 214 -38.61 -19.11 38.38
N PHE A 215 -37.98 -18.31 37.53
CA PHE A 215 -36.59 -18.50 37.13
C PHE A 215 -35.60 -18.13 38.26
N GLU A 216 -35.88 -17.09 39.04
CA GLU A 216 -35.11 -16.78 40.25
C GLU A 216 -35.30 -17.84 41.34
N GLU A 217 -36.49 -18.38 41.51
CA GLU A 217 -36.79 -19.45 42.49
C GLU A 217 -36.10 -20.77 42.13
N VAL A 218 -35.99 -21.11 40.85
CA VAL A 218 -35.19 -22.26 40.37
C VAL A 218 -33.69 -22.01 40.53
N ARG A 219 -33.23 -20.77 40.36
CA ARG A 219 -31.81 -20.39 40.56
C ARG A 219 -31.40 -20.30 42.03
N THR A 220 -32.35 -20.02 42.93
CA THR A 220 -32.15 -19.90 44.39
C THR A 220 -32.57 -21.14 45.19
N GLY A 221 -33.24 -22.12 44.56
CA GLY A 221 -33.48 -23.46 45.11
C GLY A 221 -34.57 -23.56 46.17
N LYS A 222 -35.68 -22.80 46.06
CA LYS A 222 -36.84 -22.94 46.97
C LYS A 222 -37.95 -23.81 46.36
N PRO A 223 -38.64 -24.67 47.13
CA PRO A 223 -39.63 -25.60 46.60
C PRO A 223 -41.01 -24.96 46.37
N VAL A 224 -41.65 -25.33 45.26
CA VAL A 224 -42.99 -24.93 44.82
C VAL A 224 -44.09 -25.49 45.75
N PRO A 225 -45.07 -24.69 46.22
CA PRO A 225 -46.26 -25.24 46.87
C PRO A 225 -47.24 -25.78 45.83
N GLN A 226 -47.51 -27.08 45.87
CA GLN A 226 -48.53 -27.73 45.05
C GLN A 226 -49.93 -27.21 45.41
N GLN A 227 -50.62 -26.59 44.45
CA GLN A 227 -52.05 -26.29 44.53
C GLN A 227 -52.86 -27.31 43.72
N GLY A 228 -53.62 -28.14 44.45
CA GLY A 228 -55.01 -28.53 44.15
C GLY A 228 -55.30 -29.46 42.96
N ALA A 229 -55.54 -30.75 43.24
CA ALA A 229 -56.27 -31.65 42.35
C ALA A 229 -57.75 -31.77 42.79
N PRO A 230 -58.75 -31.73 41.88
CA PRO A 230 -60.04 -32.35 42.12
C PRO A 230 -60.03 -33.84 41.68
N PRO A 231 -60.87 -34.71 42.29
CA PRO A 231 -60.77 -36.15 42.12
C PRO A 231 -61.44 -36.60 40.82
N ALA A 232 -60.78 -37.47 40.06
CA ALA A 232 -61.40 -38.18 38.95
C ALA A 232 -61.62 -39.65 39.33
N GLU A 233 -62.84 -40.10 39.09
CA GLU A 233 -63.40 -41.43 39.32
C GLU A 233 -62.60 -42.56 38.65
N ALA A 234 -62.83 -43.75 39.20
CA ALA A 234 -62.16 -45.01 38.90
C ALA A 234 -62.58 -45.67 37.58
N ILE A 235 -61.83 -46.74 37.28
CA ILE A 235 -62.01 -47.83 36.28
C ILE A 235 -61.11 -47.63 35.05
N GLY A 236 -60.14 -48.49 34.72
CA GLY A 236 -59.68 -49.75 35.30
C GLY A 236 -58.52 -50.34 34.47
N SER A 237 -57.71 -51.18 35.14
CA SER A 237 -56.85 -52.32 34.69
C SER A 237 -56.33 -52.36 33.23
N SER A 238 -55.08 -52.70 32.91
CA SER A 238 -54.06 -53.54 33.57
C SER A 238 -52.80 -53.60 32.69
N GLY A 239 -51.62 -53.78 33.30
CA GLY A 239 -50.62 -54.75 32.80
C GLY A 239 -49.23 -54.23 32.38
N GLY A 240 -48.19 -54.68 33.11
CA GLY A 240 -46.85 -55.01 32.60
C GLY A 240 -45.73 -53.97 32.82
N SER A 241 -45.03 -54.01 33.95
CA SER A 241 -43.67 -54.60 34.15
C SER A 241 -42.55 -53.96 33.30
N SER A 242 -41.77 -53.00 33.80
CA SER A 242 -40.55 -53.13 34.65
C SER A 242 -39.27 -53.57 33.92
N THR A 243 -38.30 -52.65 33.85
CA THR A 243 -36.81 -52.74 33.95
C THR A 243 -36.24 -51.54 33.18
N GLY A 244 -35.56 -50.53 33.77
CA GLY A 244 -34.32 -50.58 34.58
C GLY A 244 -33.15 -50.82 33.62
N SER A 245 -32.05 -50.06 33.51
CA SER A 245 -31.33 -49.15 34.41
C SER A 245 -30.12 -48.64 33.56
N THR A 246 -29.92 -47.33 33.43
CA THR A 246 -28.83 -46.53 34.04
C THR A 246 -27.43 -46.67 33.44
N ALA A 247 -26.91 -45.51 32.99
CA ALA A 247 -25.53 -44.98 33.08
C ALA A 247 -24.33 -45.86 32.65
N GLY A 248 -23.19 -45.34 32.24
CA GLY A 248 -22.68 -43.98 32.24
C GLY A 248 -21.28 -44.07 31.64
N ARG A 249 -20.98 -43.24 30.65
CA ARG A 249 -19.73 -43.27 29.91
C ARG A 249 -18.78 -42.27 30.56
N ALA A 250 -17.94 -42.74 31.48
CA ALA A 250 -16.84 -41.99 32.05
C ALA A 250 -15.60 -42.10 31.15
N ILE A 251 -14.99 -40.95 30.93
CA ILE A 251 -13.77 -40.67 30.18
C ILE A 251 -12.57 -41.01 31.05
N HIS A 252 -11.52 -41.66 30.52
CA HIS A 252 -10.16 -41.27 30.90
C HIS A 252 -9.12 -41.63 29.83
N ASN A 253 -8.51 -40.59 29.28
CA ASN A 253 -7.27 -40.63 28.52
C ASN A 253 -6.10 -40.96 29.45
N ALA A 254 -5.17 -41.81 29.00
CA ALA A 254 -3.84 -41.93 29.56
C ALA A 254 -2.80 -42.01 28.43
N ARG A 255 -2.15 -40.86 28.28
CA ARG A 255 -0.94 -40.54 27.54
C ARG A 255 0.18 -41.56 27.84
N GLN A 256 0.75 -42.21 26.82
CA GLN A 256 2.12 -42.72 26.90
C GLN A 256 2.92 -42.27 25.69
N ARG A 257 3.96 -41.49 25.98
CA ARG A 257 5.12 -41.25 25.12
C ARG A 257 6.04 -42.45 25.25
N LYS A 258 6.51 -42.97 24.12
CA LYS A 258 7.90 -43.30 23.86
C LYS A 258 8.15 -43.10 22.37
#